data_AF-A0A956YVP1-F1
#
_entry.id   AF-A0A956YVP1-F1
#
_cell.length_a   1.000
_cell.length_b   1.000
_cell.length_c   1.000
_cell.angle_alpha   90.00
_cell.angle_beta   90.00
_cell.angle_gamma   90.00
#
_symmetry.space_group_name_H-M   'P 1'
#
loop_
_entity.id
_entity.type
_entity.pdbx_description
1 polymer ?
#
loop_
_entity_poly.entity_id
_entity_poly.type
_entity_poly.pdbx_seq_one_letter_code
_entity_poly.pdbx_strand_id
1 'polypeptide(L)'
;MEASQLNWIANFIWGIADDVLRNLYKRGKYRDVILPMTVLRRLDAVLESTKQDVLNMKSLLDEQGITNQDQALRQAAGQAFYNTSKFKLRDLRNRANQAQLRADFEAYLDGFSPNVQEIIDNFKFRNQIPDLAREDRIGTLIEKFVDPTINLSPYPVMNGNNTVRYPGLDNHAMGTIFEELVRRFNEENNEEAGEHWTPRDAVKLMAQLIFLPIADQIESGTYLLYDGACGTGGMLTVAEEKLQELAALHGKQVATHLYGQEINPETYAICKADLLLKGEGDAADNIKKHSTLTDDAFLSREFDFMLSNPPYGVSWKSDLDLMGGKSSITDPRFVVEHNDDPEFSLLTRSSDGQMLFLANMLSKMKHSTPLGSRVAEVHNGSSLFTGDAGQGESNIRQWIIENDWLEAIVALPLNMFYN
;
A
#
# COMPACT_ATOMS: atom_id res chain seq x y z
N MET A 1 0.78 20.39 6.07
CA MET A 1 0.56 20.40 7.54
C MET A 1 1.93 20.33 8.23
N GLU A 2 2.15 20.93 9.41
CA GLU A 2 3.45 20.83 10.10
C GLU A 2 3.66 19.45 10.75
N ALA A 3 4.91 18.99 10.84
CA ALA A 3 5.26 17.69 11.43
C ALA A 3 4.80 17.53 12.89
N SER A 4 4.80 18.62 13.66
CA SER A 4 4.29 18.68 15.04
C SER A 4 2.82 18.26 15.13
N GLN A 5 2.00 18.68 14.16
CA GLN A 5 0.58 18.38 14.11
C GLN A 5 0.32 16.92 13.67
N LEU A 6 1.10 16.39 12.72
CA LEU A 6 1.01 14.99 12.31
C LEU A 6 1.34 14.05 13.48
N ASN A 7 2.42 14.35 14.20
CA ASN A 7 2.78 13.62 15.41
C ASN A 7 1.69 13.69 16.48
N TRP A 8 1.03 14.83 16.64
CA TRP A 8 -0.09 14.96 17.57
C TRP A 8 -1.28 14.08 17.16
N ILE A 9 -1.65 14.06 15.88
CA ILE A 9 -2.75 13.20 15.37
C ILE A 9 -2.40 11.71 15.57
N ALA A 10 -1.17 11.31 15.21
CA ALA A 10 -0.70 9.93 15.42
C ALA A 10 -0.72 9.55 16.90
N ASN A 11 -0.29 10.45 17.79
CA ASN A 11 -0.36 10.25 19.25
C ASN A 11 -1.80 10.14 19.76
N PHE A 12 -2.71 10.96 19.22
CA PHE A 12 -4.13 10.90 19.57
C PHE A 12 -4.72 9.54 19.20
N ILE A 13 -4.52 9.10 17.95
CA ILE A 13 -5.03 7.80 17.45
C ILE A 13 -4.42 6.65 18.25
N TRP A 14 -3.11 6.70 18.51
CA TRP A 14 -2.43 5.74 19.37
C TRP A 14 -3.06 5.66 20.76
N GLY A 15 -3.37 6.81 21.36
CA GLY A 15 -4.03 6.89 22.67
C GLY A 15 -5.43 6.27 22.71
N ILE A 16 -6.14 6.19 21.57
CA ILE A 16 -7.44 5.49 21.49
C ILE A 16 -7.28 4.02 21.87
N ALA A 17 -6.16 3.40 21.51
CA ALA A 17 -5.86 2.00 21.84
C ALA A 17 -5.89 1.78 23.36
N ASP A 18 -5.18 2.62 24.11
CA ASP A 18 -5.12 2.56 25.57
C ASP A 18 -6.45 2.96 26.24
N ASP A 19 -7.17 3.91 25.67
CA ASP A 19 -8.44 4.40 26.24
C ASP A 19 -9.58 3.40 26.08
N VAL A 20 -9.65 2.74 24.92
CA VAL A 20 -10.84 1.96 24.50
C VAL A 20 -10.59 0.46 24.57
N LEU A 21 -9.38 0.00 24.23
CA LEU A 21 -9.08 -1.43 24.01
C LEU A 21 -8.31 -2.07 25.18
N ARG A 22 -7.88 -1.26 26.15
CA ARG A 22 -7.21 -1.74 27.34
C ARG A 22 -8.09 -2.71 28.14
N ASN A 23 -7.47 -3.79 28.58
CA ASN A 23 -8.10 -4.95 29.25
C ASN A 23 -9.05 -5.79 28.38
N LEU A 24 -9.38 -5.37 27.16
CA LEU A 24 -10.12 -6.18 26.20
C LEU A 24 -9.16 -6.98 25.30
N TYR A 25 -8.15 -6.31 24.76
CA TYR A 25 -7.13 -6.92 23.90
C TYR A 25 -5.76 -6.91 24.57
N LYS A 26 -4.90 -7.87 24.17
CA LYS A 26 -3.45 -7.75 24.38
C LYS A 26 -2.93 -6.58 23.54
N ARG A 27 -1.88 -5.88 23.98
CA ARG A 27 -1.33 -4.70 23.28
C ARG A 27 -1.06 -4.95 21.79
N GLY A 28 -0.42 -6.08 21.47
CA GLY A 28 -0.17 -6.47 20.08
C GLY A 28 -1.40 -6.66 19.19
N LYS A 29 -2.59 -6.77 19.79
CA LYS A 29 -3.88 -6.90 19.11
C LYS A 29 -4.64 -5.59 18.97
N TYR A 30 -4.10 -4.47 19.47
CA TYR A 30 -4.69 -3.16 19.25
C TYR A 30 -4.67 -2.77 17.77
N ARG A 31 -3.65 -3.20 17.02
CA ARG A 31 -3.53 -2.92 15.58
C ARG A 31 -4.72 -3.43 14.77
N ASP A 32 -5.26 -4.61 15.12
CA ASP A 32 -6.41 -5.27 14.50
C ASP A 32 -7.71 -4.42 14.58
N VAL A 33 -7.75 -3.38 15.42
CA VAL A 33 -8.89 -2.46 15.57
C VAL A 33 -8.53 -1.03 15.16
N ILE A 34 -7.36 -0.52 15.57
CA ILE A 34 -6.98 0.88 15.39
C ILE A 34 -6.68 1.21 13.93
N LEU A 35 -5.95 0.34 13.22
CA LEU A 35 -5.62 0.55 11.81
C LEU A 35 -6.86 0.54 10.92
N PRO A 36 -7.75 -0.49 10.96
CA PRO A 36 -8.96 -0.46 10.16
C PRO A 36 -9.89 0.71 10.51
N MET A 37 -10.02 1.08 11.79
CA MET A 37 -10.83 2.25 12.16
C MET A 37 -10.25 3.56 11.64
N THR A 38 -8.93 3.70 11.60
CA THR A 38 -8.26 4.87 11.02
C THR A 38 -8.55 4.99 9.52
N VAL A 39 -8.45 3.88 8.80
CA VAL A 39 -8.81 3.79 7.36
C VAL A 39 -10.29 4.11 7.16
N LEU A 40 -11.19 3.44 7.90
CA LEU A 40 -12.64 3.64 7.79
C LEU A 40 -13.05 5.08 8.07
N ARG A 41 -12.47 5.70 9.10
CA ARG A 41 -12.77 7.10 9.41
C ARG A 41 -12.30 8.04 8.31
N ARG A 42 -11.12 7.80 7.73
CA ARG A 42 -10.62 8.57 6.58
C ARG A 42 -11.55 8.44 5.38
N LEU A 43 -11.92 7.21 5.00
CA LEU A 43 -12.84 6.95 3.87
C LEU A 43 -14.22 7.60 4.10
N ASP A 44 -14.80 7.46 5.28
CA ASP A 44 -16.07 8.11 5.64
C ASP A 44 -15.99 9.63 5.53
N ALA A 45 -14.93 10.24 6.08
CA ALA A 45 -14.74 11.68 6.07
C ALA A 45 -14.62 12.29 4.66
N VAL A 46 -14.15 11.52 3.67
CA VAL A 46 -14.12 11.93 2.26
C VAL A 46 -15.53 11.90 1.65
N LEU A 47 -16.34 10.90 2.01
CA LEU A 47 -17.70 10.70 1.48
C LEU A 47 -18.78 11.54 2.18
N GLU A 48 -18.48 12.17 3.33
CA GLU A 48 -19.49 12.87 4.15
C GLU A 48 -20.29 13.92 3.36
N SER A 49 -19.66 14.60 2.40
CA SER A 49 -20.29 15.67 1.61
C SER A 49 -21.18 15.13 0.47
N THR A 50 -20.81 14.00 -0.13
CA THR A 50 -21.51 13.38 -1.28
C THR A 50 -22.45 12.24 -0.87
N LYS A 51 -22.58 11.96 0.44
CA LYS A 51 -23.41 10.89 0.97
C LYS A 51 -24.85 10.90 0.42
N GLN A 52 -25.48 12.07 0.36
CA GLN A 52 -26.87 12.16 -0.11
C GLN A 52 -26.98 11.89 -1.62
N ASP A 53 -25.99 12.32 -2.40
CA ASP A 53 -25.95 12.08 -3.84
C ASP A 53 -25.82 10.59 -4.14
N VAL A 54 -24.97 9.88 -3.40
CA VAL A 54 -24.84 8.41 -3.48
C VAL A 54 -26.15 7.72 -3.11
N LEU A 55 -26.83 8.15 -2.04
CA LEU A 55 -28.11 7.56 -1.63
C LEU A 55 -29.21 7.80 -2.66
N ASN A 56 -29.31 9.01 -3.21
CA ASN A 56 -30.27 9.34 -4.27
C ASN A 56 -30.01 8.51 -5.54
N MET A 57 -28.74 8.41 -5.95
CA MET A 57 -28.34 7.60 -7.09
C MET A 57 -28.66 6.11 -6.86
N LYS A 58 -28.37 5.58 -5.67
CA LYS A 58 -28.69 4.20 -5.32
C LYS A 58 -30.18 3.91 -5.44
N SER A 59 -31.02 4.77 -4.87
CA SER A 59 -32.49 4.64 -4.98
C SER A 59 -32.97 4.67 -6.42
N LEU A 60 -32.46 5.60 -7.23
CA LEU A 60 -32.80 5.69 -8.66
C LEU A 60 -32.44 4.41 -9.41
N LEU A 61 -31.23 3.87 -9.20
CA LEU A 61 -30.75 2.67 -9.87
C LEU A 61 -31.55 1.42 -9.45
N ASP A 62 -31.94 1.34 -8.18
CA ASP A 62 -32.78 0.27 -7.66
C ASP A 62 -34.19 0.31 -8.25
N GLU A 63 -34.81 1.49 -8.32
CA GLU A 63 -36.12 1.70 -8.95
C GLU A 63 -36.11 1.33 -10.44
N GLN A 64 -34.98 1.54 -11.11
CA GLN A 64 -34.78 1.18 -12.51
C GLN A 64 -34.38 -0.29 -12.72
N GLY A 65 -34.14 -1.06 -11.65
CA GLY A 65 -33.72 -2.45 -11.73
C GLY A 65 -32.31 -2.65 -12.32
N ILE A 66 -31.44 -1.64 -12.24
CA ILE A 66 -30.06 -1.71 -12.73
C ILE A 66 -29.24 -2.59 -11.80
N THR A 67 -28.62 -3.64 -12.32
CA THR A 67 -27.82 -4.59 -11.54
C THR A 67 -26.38 -4.14 -11.33
N ASN A 68 -25.72 -3.60 -12.37
CA ASN A 68 -24.37 -3.08 -12.27
C ASN A 68 -24.40 -1.57 -11.96
N GLN A 69 -24.21 -1.24 -10.68
CA GLN A 69 -24.35 0.13 -10.16
C GLN A 69 -23.00 0.79 -9.85
N ASP A 70 -21.88 0.06 -9.88
CA ASP A 70 -20.59 0.48 -9.31
C ASP A 70 -20.08 1.81 -9.90
N GLN A 71 -20.01 1.91 -11.22
CA GLN A 71 -19.50 3.12 -11.89
C GLN A 71 -20.37 4.36 -11.59
N ALA A 72 -21.70 4.22 -11.64
CA ALA A 72 -22.62 5.32 -11.38
C ALA A 72 -22.55 5.79 -9.92
N LEU A 73 -22.36 4.87 -8.97
CA LEU A 73 -22.20 5.21 -7.56
C LEU A 73 -20.84 5.86 -7.26
N ARG A 74 -19.75 5.41 -7.90
CA ARG A 74 -18.43 6.09 -7.85
C ARG A 74 -18.52 7.52 -8.38
N GLN A 75 -19.20 7.71 -9.52
CA GLN A 75 -19.44 9.05 -10.09
C GLN A 75 -20.25 9.95 -9.14
N ALA A 76 -21.33 9.42 -8.54
CA ALA A 76 -22.12 10.16 -7.54
C ALA A 76 -21.33 10.49 -6.27
N ALA A 77 -20.42 9.61 -5.86
CA ALA A 77 -19.52 9.86 -4.74
C ALA A 77 -18.42 10.89 -5.05
N GLY A 78 -18.10 11.08 -6.34
CA GLY A 78 -16.93 11.84 -6.79
C GLY A 78 -15.61 11.18 -6.36
N GLN A 79 -15.60 9.86 -6.17
CA GLN A 79 -14.51 9.07 -5.61
C GLN A 79 -14.48 7.68 -6.26
N ALA A 80 -13.33 7.00 -6.16
CA ALA A 80 -13.14 5.62 -6.62
C ALA A 80 -13.89 4.56 -5.79
N PHE A 81 -14.63 5.00 -4.77
CA PHE A 81 -15.35 4.18 -3.82
C PHE A 81 -16.59 4.92 -3.33
N TYR A 82 -17.50 4.20 -2.70
CA TYR A 82 -18.75 4.77 -2.20
C TYR A 82 -19.24 4.01 -0.96
N ASN A 83 -20.23 4.56 -0.28
CA ASN A 83 -20.94 3.87 0.80
C ASN A 83 -22.46 4.11 0.71
N THR A 84 -23.19 3.03 0.42
CA THR A 84 -24.66 3.01 0.22
C THR A 84 -25.46 2.82 1.51
N SER A 85 -24.82 2.62 2.67
CA SER A 85 -25.53 2.58 3.95
C SER A 85 -26.19 3.93 4.24
N LYS A 86 -27.22 3.96 5.07
CA LYS A 86 -27.88 5.23 5.47
C LYS A 86 -27.07 6.03 6.49
N PHE A 87 -25.91 5.54 6.90
CA PHE A 87 -25.15 6.07 8.02
C PHE A 87 -23.85 6.74 7.53
N LYS A 88 -23.53 7.88 8.12
CA LYS A 88 -22.15 8.35 8.31
C LYS A 88 -21.64 7.78 9.62
N LEU A 89 -20.33 7.60 9.78
CA LEU A 89 -19.78 7.07 11.04
C LEU A 89 -20.20 7.93 12.25
N ARG A 90 -20.30 9.25 12.05
CA ARG A 90 -20.76 10.22 13.06
C ARG A 90 -22.20 10.02 13.54
N ASP A 91 -23.07 9.46 12.71
CA ASP A 91 -24.48 9.23 13.05
C ASP A 91 -24.65 8.12 14.09
N LEU A 92 -23.63 7.25 14.22
CA LEU A 92 -23.64 6.08 15.09
C LEU A 92 -23.21 6.39 16.53
N ARG A 93 -22.72 7.61 16.81
CA ARG A 93 -22.14 8.00 18.11
C ARG A 93 -23.13 7.92 19.30
N ASN A 94 -24.43 8.14 19.06
CA ASN A 94 -25.42 8.38 20.12
C ASN A 94 -26.52 7.31 20.18
N ARG A 95 -26.20 6.05 19.88
CA ARG A 95 -27.18 4.95 19.94
C ARG A 95 -27.33 4.43 21.37
N ALA A 96 -28.51 4.60 21.95
CA ALA A 96 -28.81 4.15 23.31
C ALA A 96 -28.92 2.60 23.44
N ASN A 97 -29.20 1.90 22.34
CA ASN A 97 -29.34 0.45 22.31
C ASN A 97 -28.11 -0.18 21.64
N GLN A 98 -27.37 -0.99 22.39
CA GLN A 98 -26.12 -1.62 21.93
C GLN A 98 -26.35 -2.65 20.80
N ALA A 99 -27.45 -3.41 20.84
CA ALA A 99 -27.78 -4.33 19.77
C ALA A 99 -28.10 -3.59 18.47
N GLN A 100 -28.81 -2.46 18.56
CA GLN A 100 -29.06 -1.59 17.41
C GLN A 100 -27.78 -0.93 16.91
N LEU A 101 -26.91 -0.46 17.81
CA LEU A 101 -25.63 0.14 17.45
C LEU A 101 -24.77 -0.85 16.66
N ARG A 102 -24.68 -2.10 17.14
CA ARG A 102 -23.96 -3.15 16.43
C ARG A 102 -24.56 -3.38 15.04
N ALA A 103 -25.87 -3.56 14.93
CA ALA A 103 -26.53 -3.79 13.64
C ALA A 103 -26.34 -2.62 12.67
N ASP A 104 -26.46 -1.39 13.15
CA ASP A 104 -26.23 -0.18 12.34
C ASP A 104 -24.76 -0.06 11.90
N PHE A 105 -23.81 -0.45 12.77
CA PHE A 105 -22.39 -0.44 12.45
C PHE A 105 -22.02 -1.52 11.43
N GLU A 106 -22.57 -2.72 11.57
CA GLU A 106 -22.44 -3.79 10.55
C GLU A 106 -23.02 -3.32 9.21
N ALA A 107 -24.22 -2.74 9.20
CA ALA A 107 -24.83 -2.18 7.99
C ALA A 107 -24.02 -1.01 7.38
N TYR A 108 -23.38 -0.19 8.22
CA TYR A 108 -22.45 0.85 7.77
C TYR A 108 -21.24 0.25 7.03
N LEU A 109 -20.64 -0.80 7.60
CA LEU A 109 -19.53 -1.50 6.98
C LEU A 109 -19.95 -2.18 5.67
N ASP A 110 -21.11 -2.83 5.65
CA ASP A 110 -21.64 -3.55 4.48
C ASP A 110 -22.02 -2.62 3.33
N GLY A 111 -22.28 -1.34 3.62
CA GLY A 111 -22.63 -0.35 2.61
C GLY A 111 -21.49 0.06 1.69
N PHE A 112 -20.23 -0.20 2.06
CA PHE A 112 -19.06 0.19 1.27
C PHE A 112 -18.93 -0.59 -0.05
N SER A 113 -18.34 0.04 -1.06
CA SER A 113 -18.05 -0.55 -2.38
C SER A 113 -17.11 -1.78 -2.30
N PRO A 114 -17.11 -2.67 -3.31
CA PRO A 114 -16.36 -3.94 -3.26
C PRO A 114 -14.87 -3.79 -2.95
N ASN A 115 -14.20 -2.77 -3.49
CA ASN A 115 -12.80 -2.48 -3.22
C ASN A 115 -12.52 -2.12 -1.74
N VAL A 116 -13.47 -1.47 -1.06
CA VAL A 116 -13.38 -1.19 0.39
C VAL A 116 -13.79 -2.39 1.23
N GLN A 117 -14.74 -3.22 0.77
CA GLN A 117 -15.03 -4.51 1.42
C GLN A 117 -13.77 -5.37 1.49
N GLU A 118 -13.02 -5.43 0.39
CA GLU A 118 -11.76 -6.15 0.34
C GLU A 118 -10.73 -5.63 1.36
N ILE A 119 -10.63 -4.31 1.54
CA ILE A 119 -9.77 -3.70 2.57
C ILE A 119 -10.21 -4.17 3.98
N ILE A 120 -11.51 -4.08 4.29
CA ILE A 120 -12.09 -4.48 5.58
C ILE A 120 -11.82 -5.96 5.87
N ASP A 121 -11.98 -6.82 4.87
CA ASP A 121 -11.81 -8.27 4.97
C ASP A 121 -10.35 -8.65 5.20
N ASN A 122 -9.41 -7.96 4.55
CA ASN A 122 -7.98 -8.19 4.73
C ASN A 122 -7.48 -7.73 6.11
N PHE A 123 -8.05 -6.66 6.67
CA PHE A 123 -7.87 -6.33 8.09
C PHE A 123 -8.54 -7.34 9.05
N LYS A 124 -9.44 -8.20 8.55
CA LYS A 124 -10.27 -9.10 9.35
C LYS A 124 -11.08 -8.33 10.42
N PHE A 125 -11.44 -7.08 10.14
CA PHE A 125 -12.00 -6.18 11.14
C PHE A 125 -13.35 -6.65 11.67
N ARG A 126 -14.15 -7.33 10.82
CA ARG A 126 -15.45 -7.91 11.20
C ARG A 126 -15.34 -8.93 12.33
N ASN A 127 -14.20 -9.61 12.43
CA ASN A 127 -13.96 -10.58 13.50
C ASN A 127 -13.80 -9.90 14.87
N GLN A 128 -13.52 -8.60 14.90
CA GLN A 128 -13.38 -7.83 16.13
C GLN A 128 -14.73 -7.32 16.66
N ILE A 129 -15.74 -7.20 15.78
CA ILE A 129 -17.05 -6.62 16.13
C ILE A 129 -17.76 -7.37 17.27
N PRO A 130 -17.79 -8.72 17.31
CA PRO A 130 -18.45 -9.43 18.42
C PRO A 130 -17.86 -9.12 19.79
N ASP A 131 -16.53 -9.05 19.92
CA ASP A 131 -15.87 -8.74 21.18
C ASP A 131 -16.04 -7.27 21.55
N LEU A 132 -15.90 -6.34 20.59
CA LEU A 132 -16.18 -4.92 20.80
C LEU A 132 -17.63 -4.67 21.24
N ALA A 133 -18.59 -5.42 20.70
CA ALA A 133 -20.00 -5.32 21.06
C ALA A 133 -20.28 -5.90 22.45
N ARG A 134 -19.69 -7.06 22.80
CA ARG A 134 -19.90 -7.71 24.11
C ARG A 134 -19.44 -6.82 25.26
N GLU A 135 -18.39 -6.03 25.03
CA GLU A 135 -17.76 -5.17 26.04
C GLU A 135 -18.17 -3.70 25.91
N ASP A 136 -19.25 -3.42 25.17
CA ASP A 136 -19.83 -2.08 24.96
C ASP A 136 -18.82 -1.03 24.46
N ARG A 137 -17.86 -1.43 23.61
CA ARG A 137 -16.76 -0.57 23.12
C ARG A 137 -17.01 0.11 21.78
N ILE A 138 -17.97 -0.36 20.99
CA ILE A 138 -18.24 0.19 19.64
C ILE A 138 -18.54 1.69 19.71
N GLY A 139 -19.44 2.11 20.62
CA GLY A 139 -19.84 3.52 20.76
C GLY A 139 -18.67 4.42 21.11
N THR A 140 -17.89 4.05 22.14
CA THR A 140 -16.72 4.81 22.59
C THR A 140 -15.62 4.85 21.52
N LEU A 141 -15.42 3.75 20.78
CA LEU A 141 -14.48 3.71 19.67
C LEU A 141 -14.87 4.72 18.58
N ILE A 142 -16.15 4.71 18.18
CA ILE A 142 -16.68 5.67 17.20
C ILE A 142 -16.54 7.10 17.72
N GLU A 143 -16.93 7.37 18.98
CA GLU A 143 -16.80 8.68 19.64
C GLU A 143 -15.39 9.25 19.50
N LYS A 144 -14.36 8.43 19.78
CA LYS A 144 -12.96 8.83 19.70
C LYS A 144 -12.51 9.11 18.27
N PHE A 145 -12.88 8.27 17.30
CA PHE A 145 -12.49 8.47 15.90
C PHE A 145 -13.21 9.63 15.21
N VAL A 146 -14.39 10.02 15.70
CA VAL A 146 -15.14 11.16 15.16
C VAL A 146 -14.97 12.46 15.97
N ASP A 147 -14.09 12.43 16.98
CA ASP A 147 -13.83 13.54 17.88
C ASP A 147 -13.50 14.83 17.09
N PRO A 148 -14.15 15.97 17.40
CA PRO A 148 -13.98 17.20 16.64
C PRO A 148 -12.61 17.87 16.83
N THR A 149 -11.75 17.36 17.73
CA THR A 149 -10.38 17.87 17.94
C THR A 149 -9.39 17.31 16.94
N ILE A 150 -9.69 16.18 16.28
CA ILE A 150 -8.90 15.63 15.18
C ILE A 150 -9.60 15.83 13.84
N ASN A 151 -8.80 16.04 12.79
CA ASN A 151 -9.30 16.09 11.41
C ASN A 151 -8.57 15.06 10.55
N LEU A 152 -9.28 13.99 10.18
CA LEU A 152 -8.81 13.01 9.21
C LEU A 152 -9.38 13.23 7.81
N SER A 153 -10.09 14.34 7.56
CA SER A 153 -10.63 14.68 6.23
C SER A 153 -9.59 15.45 5.41
N PRO A 154 -9.58 15.34 4.07
CA PRO A 154 -8.79 16.23 3.22
C PRO A 154 -9.30 17.69 3.26
N TYR A 155 -10.50 17.92 3.80
CA TYR A 155 -11.11 19.23 3.88
C TYR A 155 -10.83 19.89 5.25
N PRO A 156 -10.60 21.22 5.28
CA PRO A 156 -10.40 21.93 6.53
C PRO A 156 -11.67 21.98 7.38
N VAL A 157 -11.50 21.93 8.70
CA VAL A 157 -12.58 22.22 9.65
C VAL A 157 -12.62 23.72 9.87
N MET A 158 -13.77 24.34 9.64
CA MET A 158 -13.95 25.78 9.75
C MET A 158 -14.58 26.16 11.09
N ASN A 159 -14.21 27.32 11.63
CA ASN A 159 -14.91 28.01 12.70
C ASN A 159 -16.16 28.73 12.16
N GLY A 160 -17.08 29.12 13.04
CA GLY A 160 -18.29 29.87 12.66
C GLY A 160 -18.02 31.26 12.06
N ASN A 161 -16.78 31.76 12.15
CA ASN A 161 -16.33 33.01 11.53
C ASN A 161 -15.54 32.79 10.22
N ASN A 162 -15.67 31.63 9.58
CA ASN A 162 -14.95 31.24 8.36
C ASN A 162 -13.41 31.20 8.47
N THR A 163 -12.86 31.14 9.68
CA THR A 163 -11.42 30.85 9.87
C THR A 163 -11.18 29.35 9.94
N VAL A 164 -10.04 28.86 9.45
CA VAL A 164 -9.65 27.45 9.56
C VAL A 164 -9.34 27.13 11.03
N ARG A 165 -10.10 26.20 11.61
CA ARG A 165 -9.84 25.63 12.95
C ARG A 165 -8.77 24.55 12.88
N TYR A 166 -8.94 23.60 11.95
CA TYR A 166 -7.96 22.57 11.66
C TYR A 166 -7.76 22.48 10.15
N PRO A 167 -6.51 22.49 9.65
CA PRO A 167 -6.25 22.30 8.23
C PRO A 167 -6.77 20.93 7.76
N GLY A 168 -7.03 20.82 6.46
CA GLY A 168 -7.27 19.55 5.80
C GLY A 168 -6.03 18.67 5.88
N LEU A 169 -6.26 17.36 6.03
CA LEU A 169 -5.21 16.35 6.04
C LEU A 169 -5.06 15.80 4.62
N ASP A 170 -4.07 16.29 3.88
CA ASP A 170 -3.74 15.77 2.55
C ASP A 170 -3.30 14.30 2.60
N ASN A 171 -3.22 13.64 1.44
CA ASN A 171 -2.91 12.21 1.38
C ASN A 171 -1.47 11.90 1.79
N HIS A 172 -0.52 12.81 1.54
CA HIS A 172 0.86 12.65 1.99
C HIS A 172 0.92 12.62 3.54
N ALA A 173 0.26 13.59 4.18
CA ALA A 173 0.13 13.69 5.62
C ALA A 173 -0.59 12.47 6.24
N MET A 174 -1.61 11.95 5.57
CA MET A 174 -2.30 10.72 5.98
C MET A 174 -1.37 9.51 5.90
N GLY A 175 -0.61 9.37 4.81
CA GLY A 175 0.42 8.33 4.66
C GLY A 175 1.44 8.37 5.79
N THR A 176 1.93 9.55 6.17
CA THR A 176 2.83 9.72 7.33
C THR A 176 2.19 9.25 8.66
N ILE A 177 0.90 9.52 8.88
CA ILE A 177 0.20 9.04 10.08
C ILE A 177 0.08 7.51 10.08
N PHE A 178 -0.24 6.90 8.93
CA PHE A 178 -0.29 5.43 8.82
C PHE A 178 1.07 4.79 9.05
N GLU A 179 2.12 5.32 8.41
CA GLU A 179 3.50 4.89 8.60
C GLU A 179 3.87 4.90 10.09
N GLU A 180 3.57 5.99 10.79
CA GLU A 180 3.89 6.14 12.21
C GLU A 180 3.08 5.19 13.11
N LEU A 181 1.79 4.94 12.81
CA LEU A 181 0.97 4.00 13.56
C LEU A 181 1.46 2.55 13.38
N VAL A 182 1.74 2.15 12.14
CA VAL A 182 2.26 0.81 11.83
C VAL A 182 3.62 0.60 12.49
N ARG A 183 4.53 1.57 12.39
CA ARG A 183 5.85 1.53 13.04
C ARG A 183 5.72 1.23 14.54
N ARG A 184 4.87 1.98 15.24
CA ARG A 184 4.64 1.80 16.68
C ARG A 184 4.05 0.44 17.03
N PHE A 185 3.09 -0.06 16.26
CA PHE A 185 2.52 -1.39 16.52
C PHE A 185 3.52 -2.52 16.30
N ASN A 186 4.41 -2.39 15.31
CA ASN A 186 5.46 -3.37 15.08
C ASN A 186 6.52 -3.33 16.19
N GLU A 187 6.92 -2.14 16.64
CA GLU A 187 7.81 -1.96 17.80
C GLU A 187 7.24 -2.56 19.08
N GLU A 188 5.93 -2.41 19.33
CA GLU A 188 5.27 -3.05 20.48
C GLU A 188 5.20 -4.58 20.38
N ASN A 189 5.24 -5.15 19.16
CA ASN A 189 5.14 -6.58 18.92
C ASN A 189 6.49 -7.31 18.91
N ASN A 190 7.62 -6.60 19.00
CA ASN A 190 8.95 -7.15 18.77
C ASN A 190 9.06 -7.93 17.44
N GLU A 191 8.26 -7.56 16.43
CA GLU A 191 8.46 -8.02 15.05
C GLU A 191 9.69 -7.27 14.49
N GLU A 192 10.53 -7.94 13.69
CA GLU A 192 11.74 -7.35 13.10
C GLU A 192 11.36 -6.19 12.16
N ALA A 193 11.32 -4.97 12.71
CA ALA A 193 10.73 -3.81 12.06
C ALA A 193 11.41 -3.44 10.72
N GLY A 194 12.69 -3.77 10.54
CA GLY A 194 13.42 -3.45 9.31
C GLY A 194 13.13 -4.37 8.11
N GLU A 195 12.43 -5.50 8.28
CA GLU A 195 11.94 -6.31 7.15
C GLU A 195 10.66 -5.74 6.52
N HIS A 196 9.95 -4.84 7.22
CA HIS A 196 8.63 -4.38 6.81
C HIS A 196 8.56 -2.90 6.42
N TRP A 197 9.62 -2.13 6.65
CA TRP A 197 9.61 -0.70 6.34
C TRP A 197 10.94 -0.17 5.83
N THR A 198 10.85 0.59 4.74
CA THR A 198 11.99 1.29 4.15
C THR A 198 12.04 2.72 4.64
N PRO A 199 13.16 3.16 5.25
CA PRO A 199 13.37 4.56 5.61
C PRO A 199 13.03 5.52 4.48
N ARG A 200 12.21 6.54 4.77
CA ARG A 200 11.76 7.51 3.76
C ARG A 200 12.92 8.20 3.02
N ASP A 201 14.05 8.41 3.69
CA ASP A 201 15.25 8.94 3.07
C ASP A 201 15.89 7.96 2.08
N ALA A 202 15.85 6.65 2.35
CA ALA A 202 16.29 5.63 1.39
C ALA A 202 15.33 5.57 0.18
N VAL A 203 14.01 5.63 0.41
CA VAL A 203 13.01 5.67 -0.67
C VAL A 203 13.22 6.89 -1.57
N LYS A 204 13.43 8.08 -1.00
CA LYS A 204 13.72 9.31 -1.76
C LYS A 204 15.00 9.17 -2.57
N LEU A 205 16.05 8.58 -1.99
CA LEU A 205 17.30 8.32 -2.70
C LEU A 205 17.08 7.38 -3.89
N MET A 206 16.36 6.28 -3.71
CA MET A 206 16.03 5.35 -4.80
C MET A 206 15.28 6.04 -5.93
N ALA A 207 14.23 6.81 -5.62
CA ALA A 207 13.49 7.59 -6.62
C ALA A 207 14.40 8.59 -7.36
N GLN A 208 15.30 9.27 -6.65
CA GLN A 208 16.27 10.17 -7.27
C GLN A 208 17.24 9.44 -8.21
N LEU A 209 17.76 8.27 -7.82
CA LEU A 209 18.66 7.46 -8.65
C LEU A 209 17.97 6.93 -9.92
N ILE A 210 16.67 6.64 -9.83
CA ILE A 210 15.86 6.26 -11.00
C ILE A 210 15.68 7.45 -11.94
N PHE A 211 15.28 8.63 -11.45
CA PHE A 211 14.81 9.70 -12.33
C PHE A 211 15.85 10.77 -12.70
N LEU A 212 16.75 11.16 -11.79
CA LEU A 212 17.67 12.27 -12.06
C LEU A 212 18.62 12.03 -13.23
N PRO A 213 19.18 10.82 -13.45
CA PRO A 213 20.08 10.58 -14.57
C PRO A 213 19.43 10.74 -15.96
N ILE A 214 18.10 10.68 -16.02
CA ILE A 214 17.31 10.74 -17.26
C ILE A 214 16.33 11.91 -17.28
N ALA A 215 16.46 12.88 -16.38
CA ALA A 215 15.45 13.93 -16.18
C ALA A 215 15.16 14.73 -17.45
N ASP A 216 16.17 14.93 -18.31
CA ASP A 216 16.08 15.59 -19.61
C ASP A 216 15.46 14.72 -20.72
N GLN A 217 15.38 13.41 -20.51
CA GLN A 217 14.81 12.42 -21.42
C GLN A 217 13.35 12.06 -21.08
N ILE A 218 12.84 12.51 -19.92
CA ILE A 218 11.43 12.33 -19.56
C ILE A 218 10.57 13.19 -20.51
N GLU A 219 9.65 12.53 -21.19
CA GLU A 219 8.74 13.14 -22.16
C GLU A 219 7.33 13.26 -21.59
N SER A 220 6.48 14.06 -22.24
CA SER A 220 5.06 14.06 -21.87
C SER A 220 4.43 12.74 -22.29
N GLY A 221 3.67 12.11 -21.39
CA GLY A 221 3.09 10.80 -21.65
C GLY A 221 2.71 10.06 -20.37
N THR A 222 2.48 8.77 -20.52
CA THR A 222 2.08 7.89 -19.42
C THR A 222 3.23 6.94 -19.08
N TYR A 223 3.58 6.87 -17.79
CA TYR A 223 4.60 5.98 -17.27
C TYR A 223 4.01 4.99 -16.26
N LEU A 224 4.45 3.74 -16.33
CA LEU A 224 4.02 2.67 -15.44
C LEU A 224 5.10 2.43 -14.38
N LEU A 225 4.72 2.48 -13.11
CA LEU A 225 5.59 2.25 -11.96
C LEU A 225 5.22 0.93 -11.30
N TYR A 226 6.21 0.11 -10.93
CA TYR A 226 5.97 -1.19 -10.28
C TYR A 226 6.85 -1.46 -9.06
N ASP A 227 6.24 -2.08 -8.05
CA ASP A 227 6.89 -2.60 -6.85
C ASP A 227 6.35 -4.01 -6.53
N GLY A 228 7.23 -5.00 -6.59
CA GLY A 228 6.89 -6.41 -6.36
C GLY A 228 6.83 -6.83 -4.90
N ALA A 229 7.11 -5.93 -3.95
CA ALA A 229 6.99 -6.16 -2.52
C ALA A 229 6.56 -4.85 -1.85
N CYS A 230 5.40 -4.34 -2.27
CA CYS A 230 5.11 -2.92 -2.11
C CYS A 230 4.82 -2.48 -0.68
N GLY A 231 4.61 -3.41 0.27
CA GLY A 231 4.31 -3.09 1.65
C GLY A 231 3.09 -2.19 1.75
N THR A 232 3.27 -1.00 2.33
CA THR A 232 2.22 0.02 2.45
C THR A 232 2.12 0.97 1.25
N GLY A 233 2.90 0.77 0.18
CA GLY A 233 2.86 1.58 -1.04
C GLY A 233 3.66 2.89 -1.00
N GLY A 234 4.41 3.13 0.09
CA GLY A 234 5.18 4.37 0.28
C GLY A 234 6.21 4.62 -0.85
N MET A 235 6.83 3.56 -1.37
CA MET A 235 7.77 3.63 -2.49
C MET A 235 7.13 4.16 -3.77
N LEU A 236 6.07 3.49 -4.22
CA LEU A 236 5.34 3.86 -5.43
C LEU A 236 4.91 5.33 -5.42
N THR A 237 4.41 5.79 -4.27
CA THR A 237 3.89 7.15 -4.14
C THR A 237 4.98 8.21 -4.08
N VAL A 238 6.11 7.95 -3.41
CA VAL A 238 7.28 8.86 -3.44
C VAL A 238 7.90 8.92 -4.83
N ALA A 239 7.95 7.80 -5.55
CA ALA A 239 8.44 7.77 -6.93
C ALA A 239 7.52 8.55 -7.88
N GLU A 240 6.21 8.39 -7.76
CA GLU A 240 5.22 9.19 -8.50
C GLU A 240 5.41 10.70 -8.23
N GLU A 241 5.46 11.11 -6.96
CA GLU A 241 5.69 12.51 -6.58
C GLU A 241 6.98 13.05 -7.20
N LYS A 242 8.06 12.27 -7.18
CA LYS A 242 9.35 12.71 -7.74
C LYS A 242 9.31 12.86 -9.26
N LEU A 243 8.66 11.92 -9.96
CA LEU A 243 8.51 11.99 -11.41
C LEU A 243 7.65 13.19 -11.82
N GLN A 244 6.55 13.44 -11.10
CA GLN A 244 5.69 14.61 -11.31
C GLN A 244 6.43 15.93 -11.06
N GLU A 245 7.23 16.01 -9.99
CA GLU A 245 8.07 17.19 -9.69
C GLU A 245 9.05 17.48 -10.84
N LEU A 246 9.74 16.46 -11.33
CA LEU A 246 10.70 16.60 -12.44
C LEU A 246 9.98 16.96 -13.75
N ALA A 247 8.87 16.29 -14.06
CA ALA A 247 8.07 16.61 -15.24
C ALA A 247 7.65 18.09 -15.23
N ALA A 248 7.15 18.59 -14.10
CA ALA A 248 6.77 19.99 -13.95
C ALA A 248 7.96 20.95 -14.14
N LEU A 249 9.12 20.64 -13.56
CA LEU A 249 10.34 21.44 -13.72
C LEU A 249 10.77 21.56 -15.19
N HIS A 250 10.53 20.52 -15.98
CA HIS A 250 10.87 20.45 -17.40
C HIS A 250 9.70 20.82 -18.32
N GLY A 251 8.57 21.31 -17.79
CA GLY A 251 7.40 21.71 -18.57
C GLY A 251 6.72 20.55 -19.30
N LYS A 252 6.85 19.32 -18.79
CA LYS A 252 6.24 18.09 -19.32
C LYS A 252 4.95 17.76 -18.57
N GLN A 253 4.03 17.08 -19.26
CA GLN A 253 2.78 16.57 -18.70
C GLN A 253 2.88 15.05 -18.57
N VAL A 254 2.96 14.55 -17.34
CA VAL A 254 3.12 13.12 -17.06
C VAL A 254 1.89 12.58 -16.33
N ALA A 255 1.41 11.44 -16.78
CA ALA A 255 0.48 10.59 -16.05
C ALA A 255 1.21 9.33 -15.57
N THR A 256 0.83 8.83 -14.41
CA THR A 256 1.44 7.66 -13.78
C THR A 256 0.38 6.60 -13.50
N HIS A 257 0.74 5.34 -13.71
CA HIS A 257 -0.04 4.21 -13.23
C HIS A 257 0.82 3.36 -12.30
N LEU A 258 0.38 3.23 -11.06
CA LEU A 258 1.09 2.49 -10.02
C LEU A 258 0.60 1.06 -9.99
N TYR A 259 1.54 0.12 -9.89
CA TYR A 259 1.31 -1.31 -9.79
C TYR A 259 2.08 -1.85 -8.60
N GLY A 260 1.42 -2.64 -7.77
CA GLY A 260 2.03 -3.17 -6.56
C GLY A 260 1.55 -4.57 -6.25
N GLN A 261 2.42 -5.35 -5.62
CA GLN A 261 2.07 -6.67 -5.12
C GLN A 261 2.57 -6.84 -3.68
N GLU A 262 1.71 -7.36 -2.82
CA GLU A 262 1.99 -7.54 -1.40
C GLU A 262 1.35 -8.83 -0.89
N ILE A 263 2.12 -9.64 -0.16
CA ILE A 263 1.65 -10.93 0.36
C ILE A 263 0.90 -10.78 1.69
N ASN A 264 1.32 -9.83 2.52
CA ASN A 264 0.74 -9.59 3.83
C ASN A 264 -0.61 -8.86 3.69
N PRO A 265 -1.73 -9.44 4.20
CA PRO A 265 -3.05 -8.86 4.04
C PRO A 265 -3.21 -7.46 4.65
N GLU A 266 -2.55 -7.20 5.78
CA GLU A 266 -2.68 -5.95 6.53
C GLU A 266 -1.99 -4.80 5.80
N THR A 267 -0.73 -5.00 5.37
CA THR A 267 -0.01 -4.01 4.57
C THR A 267 -0.66 -3.80 3.20
N TYR A 268 -1.15 -4.87 2.57
CA TYR A 268 -1.96 -4.79 1.35
C TYR A 268 -3.19 -3.87 1.54
N ALA A 269 -3.94 -4.06 2.63
CA ALA A 269 -5.13 -3.27 2.92
C ALA A 269 -4.78 -1.78 3.14
N ILE A 270 -3.64 -1.49 3.78
CA ILE A 270 -3.12 -0.14 3.96
C ILE A 270 -2.72 0.49 2.61
N CYS A 271 -1.92 -0.22 1.81
CA CYS A 271 -1.50 0.25 0.48
C CYS A 271 -2.70 0.54 -0.41
N LYS A 272 -3.67 -0.37 -0.45
CA LYS A 272 -4.88 -0.21 -1.25
C LYS A 272 -5.72 0.97 -0.76
N ALA A 273 -5.86 1.15 0.56
CA ALA A 273 -6.58 2.28 1.12
C ALA A 273 -5.90 3.63 0.81
N ASP A 274 -4.57 3.72 0.91
CA ASP A 274 -3.83 4.94 0.61
C ASP A 274 -3.97 5.34 -0.86
N LEU A 275 -3.82 4.37 -1.78
CA LEU A 275 -4.00 4.63 -3.21
C LEU A 275 -5.44 4.91 -3.61
N LEU A 276 -6.42 4.31 -2.93
CA LEU A 276 -7.83 4.59 -3.17
C LEU A 276 -8.20 6.05 -2.84
N LEU A 277 -7.46 6.66 -1.92
CA LEU A 277 -7.62 8.06 -1.52
C LEU A 277 -6.82 9.02 -2.41
N LYS A 278 -5.88 8.52 -3.23
CA LYS A 278 -5.01 9.31 -4.12
C LYS A 278 -5.54 9.30 -5.57
N GLY A 279 -5.52 10.47 -6.22
CA GLY A 279 -5.96 10.63 -7.61
C GLY A 279 -7.43 10.26 -7.83
N GLU A 280 -7.75 9.65 -8.98
CA GLU A 280 -9.06 9.04 -9.26
C GLU A 280 -9.21 7.64 -8.64
N GLY A 281 -8.27 7.20 -7.80
CA GLY A 281 -8.23 5.90 -7.11
C GLY A 281 -8.13 4.66 -8.00
N ASP A 282 -8.04 4.82 -9.32
CA ASP A 282 -7.85 3.73 -10.29
C ASP A 282 -6.60 2.88 -10.01
N ALA A 283 -5.57 3.48 -9.41
CA ALA A 283 -4.35 2.78 -9.01
C ALA A 283 -4.60 1.71 -7.92
N ALA A 284 -5.66 1.85 -7.10
CA ALA A 284 -5.97 0.89 -6.05
C ALA A 284 -6.35 -0.50 -6.60
N ASP A 285 -6.91 -0.55 -7.82
CA ASP A 285 -7.26 -1.82 -8.48
C ASP A 285 -6.03 -2.54 -9.05
N ASN A 286 -4.91 -1.84 -9.16
CA ASN A 286 -3.60 -2.37 -9.57
C ASN A 286 -2.73 -2.83 -8.39
N ILE A 287 -3.26 -2.87 -7.16
CA ILE A 287 -2.59 -3.52 -6.02
C ILE A 287 -3.14 -4.93 -5.88
N LYS A 288 -2.24 -5.91 -5.79
CA LYS A 288 -2.59 -7.34 -5.80
C LYS A 288 -2.06 -8.04 -4.56
N LYS A 289 -2.87 -8.95 -4.00
CA LYS A 289 -2.58 -9.60 -2.71
C LYS A 289 -2.18 -11.07 -2.85
N HIS A 290 -0.98 -11.30 -3.35
CA HIS A 290 -0.44 -12.65 -3.55
C HIS A 290 1.09 -12.61 -3.47
N SER A 291 1.74 -13.76 -3.33
CA SER A 291 3.21 -13.82 -3.44
C SER A 291 3.66 -13.51 -4.85
N THR A 292 4.60 -12.57 -4.99
CA THR A 292 5.21 -12.19 -6.27
C THR A 292 5.96 -13.35 -6.92
N LEU A 293 6.47 -14.30 -6.14
CA LEU A 293 7.23 -15.43 -6.67
C LEU A 293 6.32 -16.51 -7.25
N THR A 294 5.25 -16.91 -6.54
CA THR A 294 4.35 -17.98 -7.00
C THR A 294 3.20 -17.54 -7.88
N ASP A 295 2.62 -16.37 -7.62
CA ASP A 295 1.38 -15.92 -8.23
C ASP A 295 1.56 -14.47 -8.68
N ASP A 296 2.41 -14.32 -9.70
CA ASP A 296 2.70 -13.04 -10.33
C ASP A 296 1.39 -12.44 -10.87
N ALA A 297 1.02 -11.26 -10.38
CA ALA A 297 -0.23 -10.65 -10.83
C ALA A 297 -0.07 -9.89 -12.16
N PHE A 298 1.15 -9.78 -12.67
CA PHE A 298 1.52 -8.94 -13.80
C PHE A 298 2.44 -9.66 -14.81
N LEU A 299 2.21 -10.95 -15.08
CA LEU A 299 3.09 -11.80 -15.93
C LEU A 299 3.52 -11.13 -17.24
N SER A 300 2.57 -10.55 -17.97
CA SER A 300 2.80 -10.00 -19.31
C SER A 300 3.00 -8.49 -19.34
N ARG A 301 3.15 -7.84 -18.18
CA ARG A 301 3.35 -6.38 -18.11
C ARG A 301 4.82 -6.04 -18.00
N GLU A 302 5.19 -5.00 -18.75
CA GLU A 302 6.47 -4.33 -18.64
C GLU A 302 6.27 -2.93 -18.03
N PHE A 303 7.25 -2.45 -17.28
CA PHE A 303 7.16 -1.20 -16.52
C PHE A 303 8.29 -0.23 -16.86
N ASP A 304 8.02 1.06 -16.86
CA ASP A 304 9.05 2.08 -17.15
C ASP A 304 10.01 2.22 -15.96
N PHE A 305 9.46 2.22 -14.75
CA PHE A 305 10.23 2.45 -13.54
C PHE A 305 9.84 1.45 -12.47
N MET A 306 10.82 0.87 -11.81
CA MET A 306 10.57 -0.14 -10.79
C MET A 306 11.44 0.11 -9.58
N LEU A 307 10.82 0.06 -8.41
CA LEU A 307 11.52 0.17 -7.13
C LEU A 307 10.93 -0.78 -6.11
N SER A 308 11.78 -1.40 -5.32
CA SER A 308 11.36 -2.45 -4.37
C SER A 308 12.32 -2.53 -3.18
N ASN A 309 11.79 -2.93 -2.04
CA ASN A 309 12.56 -3.43 -0.91
C ASN A 309 12.01 -4.80 -0.51
N PRO A 310 12.46 -5.89 -1.16
CA PRO A 310 11.99 -7.22 -0.86
C PRO A 310 12.49 -7.68 0.52
N PRO A 311 11.82 -8.67 1.15
CA PRO A 311 12.24 -9.21 2.44
C PRO A 311 13.66 -9.80 2.39
N TYR A 312 14.45 -9.54 3.43
CA TYR A 312 15.88 -9.87 3.47
C TYR A 312 16.13 -11.27 4.03
N GLY A 313 16.77 -12.16 3.26
CA GLY A 313 17.16 -13.48 3.79
C GLY A 313 15.97 -14.39 4.15
N VAL A 314 14.77 -14.07 3.65
CA VAL A 314 13.56 -14.83 3.93
C VAL A 314 13.48 -16.05 3.02
N SER A 315 13.15 -17.19 3.63
CA SER A 315 12.94 -18.45 2.93
C SER A 315 11.73 -18.36 2.00
N TRP A 316 11.95 -18.64 0.72
CA TRP A 316 10.90 -18.82 -0.29
C TRP A 316 10.54 -20.31 -0.51
N LYS A 317 10.87 -21.20 0.44
CA LYS A 317 10.57 -22.63 0.34
C LYS A 317 9.08 -22.93 0.08
N SER A 318 8.17 -22.20 0.74
CA SER A 318 6.73 -22.37 0.50
C SER A 318 6.35 -22.00 -0.94
N ASP A 319 6.94 -20.93 -1.48
CA ASP A 319 6.76 -20.57 -2.88
C ASP A 319 7.31 -21.67 -3.80
N LEU A 320 8.53 -22.11 -3.55
CA LEU A 320 9.17 -23.19 -4.30
C LEU A 320 8.32 -24.47 -4.35
N ASP A 321 7.77 -24.89 -3.22
CA ASP A 321 6.93 -26.09 -3.14
C ASP A 321 5.63 -25.92 -3.95
N LEU A 322 5.01 -24.74 -3.89
CA LEU A 322 3.81 -24.40 -4.70
C LEU A 322 4.12 -24.32 -6.19
N MET A 323 5.34 -23.92 -6.57
CA MET A 323 5.81 -23.93 -7.96
C MET A 323 6.27 -25.32 -8.44
N GLY A 324 6.08 -26.38 -7.65
CA GLY A 324 6.38 -27.76 -8.03
C GLY A 324 7.83 -28.20 -7.78
N GLY A 325 8.61 -27.42 -7.03
CA GLY A 325 10.00 -27.71 -6.68
C GLY A 325 11.01 -27.33 -7.78
N LYS A 326 12.30 -27.26 -7.42
CA LYS A 326 13.34 -26.66 -8.28
C LYS A 326 13.43 -27.29 -9.68
N SER A 327 13.29 -28.60 -9.77
CA SER A 327 13.41 -29.34 -11.03
C SER A 327 12.22 -29.16 -11.98
N SER A 328 11.12 -28.56 -11.51
CA SER A 328 9.87 -28.42 -12.27
C SER A 328 9.60 -26.97 -12.69
N ILE A 329 10.38 -26.01 -12.20
CA ILE A 329 10.20 -24.60 -12.52
C ILE A 329 10.72 -24.35 -13.94
N THR A 330 9.82 -23.92 -14.82
CA THR A 330 10.11 -23.43 -16.18
C THR A 330 9.67 -21.98 -16.36
N ASP A 331 9.45 -21.27 -15.25
CA ASP A 331 9.01 -19.88 -15.25
C ASP A 331 10.09 -19.01 -15.92
N PRO A 332 9.75 -18.27 -17.00
CA PRO A 332 10.72 -17.48 -17.76
C PRO A 332 11.34 -16.32 -16.96
N ARG A 333 10.80 -16.00 -15.77
CA ARG A 333 11.40 -15.04 -14.85
C ARG A 333 12.65 -15.60 -14.15
N PHE A 334 12.74 -16.92 -14.04
CA PHE A 334 13.77 -17.60 -13.23
C PHE A 334 14.57 -18.65 -14.00
N VAL A 335 14.13 -19.04 -15.19
CA VAL A 335 14.88 -19.87 -16.14
C VAL A 335 14.93 -19.09 -17.45
N VAL A 336 16.12 -18.61 -17.80
CA VAL A 336 16.34 -17.68 -18.91
C VAL A 336 17.28 -18.29 -19.95
N GLU A 337 17.29 -17.73 -21.15
CA GLU A 337 18.34 -17.99 -22.13
C GLU A 337 19.50 -17.01 -21.90
N HIS A 338 20.72 -17.53 -21.71
CA HIS A 338 21.91 -16.70 -21.51
C HIS A 338 23.17 -17.41 -22.01
N ASN A 339 24.02 -16.74 -22.80
CA ASN A 339 25.26 -17.30 -23.36
C ASN A 339 25.14 -18.71 -23.96
N ASP A 340 24.19 -18.90 -24.89
CA ASP A 340 23.90 -20.19 -25.54
C ASP A 340 23.40 -21.31 -24.58
N ASP A 341 23.12 -21.00 -23.31
CA ASP A 341 22.41 -21.88 -22.38
C ASP A 341 20.92 -21.52 -22.35
N PRO A 342 20.03 -22.34 -22.95
CA PRO A 342 18.59 -22.07 -22.99
C PRO A 342 17.87 -22.36 -21.66
N GLU A 343 18.54 -22.99 -20.69
CA GLU A 343 17.97 -23.35 -19.40
C GLU A 343 18.78 -22.74 -18.24
N PHE A 344 19.37 -21.56 -18.45
CA PHE A 344 20.18 -20.87 -17.46
C PHE A 344 19.35 -20.53 -16.21
N SER A 345 19.61 -21.24 -15.11
CA SER A 345 18.79 -21.16 -13.90
C SER A 345 19.23 -20.03 -12.98
N LEU A 346 18.28 -19.17 -12.63
CA LEU A 346 18.43 -18.08 -11.66
C LEU A 346 17.94 -18.48 -10.25
N LEU A 347 17.48 -19.73 -10.06
CA LEU A 347 16.85 -20.18 -8.81
C LEU A 347 17.85 -20.19 -7.63
N THR A 348 17.66 -19.28 -6.68
CA THR A 348 18.47 -19.15 -5.46
C THR A 348 18.29 -20.33 -4.50
N ARG A 349 19.05 -20.38 -3.41
CA ARG A 349 18.75 -21.34 -2.32
C ARG A 349 17.39 -21.02 -1.72
N SER A 350 16.61 -22.07 -1.35
CA SER A 350 15.25 -21.89 -0.82
C SER A 350 15.18 -21.10 0.49
N SER A 351 16.32 -20.97 1.19
CA SER A 351 16.45 -20.19 2.41
C SER A 351 16.49 -18.68 2.18
N ASP A 352 16.71 -18.19 0.94
CA ASP A 352 16.81 -16.76 0.64
C ASP A 352 16.23 -16.46 -0.76
N GLY A 353 15.08 -15.81 -0.79
CA GLY A 353 14.38 -15.44 -2.02
C GLY A 353 14.70 -14.05 -2.56
N GLN A 354 15.56 -13.26 -1.89
CA GLN A 354 15.71 -11.83 -2.19
C GLN A 354 16.03 -11.56 -3.66
N MET A 355 17.05 -12.22 -4.23
CA MET A 355 17.46 -11.97 -5.62
C MET A 355 16.44 -12.48 -6.66
N LEU A 356 15.45 -13.28 -6.27
CA LEU A 356 14.36 -13.65 -7.18
C LEU A 356 13.40 -12.48 -7.40
N PHE A 357 13.24 -11.57 -6.43
CA PHE A 357 12.51 -10.32 -6.66
C PHE A 357 13.22 -9.45 -7.70
N LEU A 358 14.54 -9.37 -7.65
CA LEU A 358 15.35 -8.70 -8.68
C LEU A 358 15.13 -9.32 -10.06
N ALA A 359 15.24 -10.65 -10.16
CA ALA A 359 15.01 -11.38 -11.41
C ALA A 359 13.60 -11.13 -11.95
N ASN A 360 12.59 -11.11 -11.08
CA ASN A 360 11.22 -10.77 -11.44
C ASN A 360 11.11 -9.33 -11.99
N MET A 361 11.76 -8.34 -11.38
CA MET A 361 11.76 -6.96 -11.90
C MET A 361 12.46 -6.87 -13.27
N LEU A 362 13.61 -7.53 -13.43
CA LEU A 362 14.36 -7.54 -14.68
C LEU A 362 13.56 -8.19 -15.83
N SER A 363 12.81 -9.24 -15.55
CA SER A 363 11.92 -9.88 -16.54
C SER A 363 10.78 -8.98 -17.04
N LYS A 364 10.53 -7.85 -16.36
CA LYS A 364 9.46 -6.89 -16.65
C LYS A 364 10.00 -5.56 -17.20
N MET A 365 11.25 -5.54 -17.64
CA MET A 365 11.81 -4.37 -18.29
C MET A 365 11.23 -4.18 -19.69
N LYS A 366 11.00 -2.92 -20.07
CA LYS A 366 10.68 -2.53 -21.43
C LYS A 366 11.94 -2.60 -22.26
N HIS A 367 11.88 -3.35 -23.36
CA HIS A 367 12.94 -3.40 -24.36
C HIS A 367 12.59 -2.64 -25.66
N SER A 368 11.33 -2.19 -25.77
CA SER A 368 10.75 -1.61 -26.99
C SER A 368 10.74 -0.07 -27.00
N THR A 369 11.23 0.58 -25.96
CA THR A 369 11.25 2.04 -25.83
C THR A 369 12.68 2.57 -25.82
N PRO A 370 12.93 3.81 -26.29
CA PRO A 370 14.27 4.40 -26.25
C PRO A 370 14.85 4.52 -24.84
N LEU A 371 13.99 4.73 -23.84
CA LEU A 371 14.40 4.87 -22.44
C LEU A 371 14.62 3.52 -21.76
N GLY A 372 14.03 2.45 -22.28
CA GLY A 372 13.97 1.16 -21.61
C GLY A 372 13.26 1.25 -20.25
N SER A 373 13.79 0.55 -19.27
CA SER A 373 13.36 0.61 -17.87
C SER A 373 14.49 1.03 -16.96
N ARG A 374 14.14 1.58 -15.79
CA ARG A 374 15.09 1.80 -14.69
C ARG A 374 14.60 1.11 -13.42
N VAL A 375 15.49 0.37 -12.78
CA VAL A 375 15.23 -0.47 -11.61
C VAL A 375 16.10 -0.02 -10.45
N ALA A 376 15.52 0.18 -9.27
CA ALA A 376 16.29 0.33 -8.03
C ALA A 376 15.73 -0.61 -6.95
N GLU A 377 16.56 -1.52 -6.45
CA GLU A 377 16.16 -2.46 -5.39
C GLU A 377 17.13 -2.38 -4.21
N VAL A 378 16.59 -2.47 -2.99
CA VAL A 378 17.42 -2.51 -1.78
C VAL A 378 17.74 -3.94 -1.42
N HIS A 379 19.01 -4.20 -1.14
CA HIS A 379 19.51 -5.49 -0.70
C HIS A 379 20.23 -5.39 0.64
N ASN A 380 20.27 -6.49 1.38
CA ASN A 380 21.29 -6.67 2.39
C ASN A 380 22.64 -6.99 1.71
N GLY A 381 23.74 -7.01 2.47
CA GLY A 381 25.07 -7.21 1.88
C GLY A 381 25.28 -8.57 1.19
N SER A 382 24.50 -9.61 1.53
CA SER A 382 24.73 -10.97 1.05
C SER A 382 24.58 -11.10 -0.46
N SER A 383 23.69 -10.33 -1.08
CA SER A 383 23.46 -10.31 -2.54
C SER A 383 24.74 -10.04 -3.35
N LEU A 384 25.75 -9.38 -2.78
CA LEU A 384 26.99 -9.06 -3.46
C LEU A 384 27.98 -10.22 -3.59
N PHE A 385 27.93 -11.20 -2.67
CA PHE A 385 28.99 -12.22 -2.56
C PHE A 385 28.48 -13.65 -2.33
N THR A 386 27.20 -13.84 -2.11
CA THR A 386 26.64 -15.15 -1.78
C THR A 386 26.40 -16.00 -3.03
N GLY A 387 26.57 -17.32 -2.90
CA GLY A 387 26.38 -18.29 -3.97
C GLY A 387 27.68 -18.65 -4.69
N ASP A 388 27.97 -19.95 -4.75
CA ASP A 388 29.11 -20.48 -5.52
C ASP A 388 28.83 -20.38 -7.03
N ALA A 389 29.88 -20.55 -7.85
CA ALA A 389 29.74 -20.58 -9.30
C ALA A 389 28.68 -21.61 -9.74
N GLY A 390 27.76 -21.18 -10.61
CA GLY A 390 26.64 -21.99 -11.10
C GLY A 390 25.41 -22.02 -10.18
N GLN A 391 25.44 -21.40 -8.99
CA GLN A 391 24.25 -21.22 -8.15
C GLN A 391 23.48 -19.96 -8.56
N GLY A 392 22.17 -19.96 -8.31
CA GLY A 392 21.25 -18.89 -8.72
C GLY A 392 21.72 -17.48 -8.35
N GLU A 393 22.25 -17.26 -7.14
CA GLU A 393 22.75 -15.93 -6.74
C GLU A 393 23.93 -15.47 -7.60
N SER A 394 24.87 -16.39 -7.91
CA SER A 394 25.99 -16.10 -8.81
C SER A 394 25.53 -15.91 -10.25
N ASN A 395 24.57 -16.73 -10.69
CA ASN A 395 24.02 -16.69 -12.04
C ASN A 395 23.24 -15.39 -12.29
N ILE A 396 22.45 -14.92 -11.33
CA ILE A 396 21.76 -13.62 -11.43
C ILE A 396 22.78 -12.48 -11.57
N ARG A 397 23.84 -12.44 -10.75
CA ARG A 397 24.89 -11.42 -10.91
C ARG A 397 25.56 -11.50 -12.28
N GLN A 398 25.92 -12.71 -12.72
CA GLN A 398 26.51 -12.93 -14.04
C GLN A 398 25.59 -12.41 -15.15
N TRP A 399 24.32 -12.79 -15.11
CA TRP A 399 23.31 -12.40 -16.09
C TRP A 399 23.17 -10.88 -16.18
N ILE A 400 23.09 -10.18 -15.05
CA ILE A 400 22.96 -8.72 -15.01
C ILE A 400 24.23 -8.03 -15.57
N ILE A 401 25.41 -8.48 -15.15
CA ILE A 401 26.68 -7.84 -15.52
C ILE A 401 27.00 -8.07 -16.99
N GLU A 402 26.80 -9.29 -17.50
CA GLU A 402 27.12 -9.64 -18.89
C GLU A 402 26.13 -9.04 -19.90
N ASN A 403 24.90 -8.70 -19.45
CA ASN A 403 23.95 -7.93 -20.25
C ASN A 403 24.12 -6.40 -20.11
N ASP A 404 25.11 -5.93 -19.35
CA ASP A 404 25.40 -4.50 -19.12
C ASP A 404 24.21 -3.72 -18.52
N TRP A 405 23.47 -4.35 -17.59
CA TRP A 405 22.31 -3.72 -16.94
C TRP A 405 22.64 -3.08 -15.59
N LEU A 406 23.75 -3.44 -14.96
CA LEU A 406 24.15 -2.88 -13.66
C LEU A 406 24.78 -1.50 -13.85
N GLU A 407 24.03 -0.44 -13.51
CA GLU A 407 24.54 0.94 -13.59
C GLU A 407 25.36 1.35 -12.35
N ALA A 408 24.87 1.04 -11.14
CA ALA A 408 25.52 1.47 -9.90
C ALA A 408 25.19 0.56 -8.70
N ILE A 409 26.12 0.49 -7.75
CA ILE A 409 25.91 -0.07 -6.41
C ILE A 409 26.18 1.03 -5.39
N VAL A 410 25.19 1.36 -4.56
CA VAL A 410 25.29 2.41 -3.54
C VAL A 410 25.30 1.78 -2.15
N ALA A 411 26.40 1.93 -1.43
CA ALA A 411 26.49 1.51 -0.04
C ALA A 411 25.81 2.53 0.89
N LEU A 412 24.79 2.10 1.62
CA LEU A 412 24.08 2.95 2.58
C LEU A 412 24.78 2.93 3.96
N PRO A 413 24.59 3.98 4.79
CA PRO A 413 25.08 4.00 6.16
C PRO A 413 24.55 2.80 6.98
N LEU A 414 25.38 2.33 7.91
CA LEU A 414 24.96 1.31 8.88
C LEU A 414 23.83 1.84 9.76
N ASN A 415 22.92 0.95 10.18
CA ASN A 415 21.78 1.24 11.07
C ASN A 415 20.81 2.31 10.53
N MET A 416 20.77 2.51 9.20
CA MET A 416 19.77 3.37 8.57
C MET A 416 18.38 2.71 8.58
N PHE A 417 18.34 1.38 8.42
CA PHE A 417 17.15 0.55 8.58
C PHE A 417 16.99 0.20 10.06
N TYR A 418 15.76 0.02 10.53
CA TYR A 418 15.42 -0.20 11.94
C TYR A 418 15.81 -1.60 12.50
N ASN A 419 16.94 -2.15 12.06
CA ASN A 419 17.50 -3.44 12.50
C ASN A 419 18.60 -3.26 13.55
#